data_AF-A0A4W5LPN4-F1
#
_entry.id   AF-A0A4W5LPN4-F1
#
_cell.length_a   1.000
_cell.length_b   1.000
_cell.length_c   1.000
_cell.angle_alpha   90.00
_cell.angle_beta   90.00
_cell.angle_gamma   90.00
#
_symmetry.space_group_name_H-M   'P 1'
#
loop_
_entity.id
_entity.type
_entity.pdbx_description
1 polymer ?
#
loop_
_entity_poly.entity_id
_entity_poly.type
_entity_poly.pdbx_seq_one_letter_code
_entity_poly.pdbx_strand_id
1 'polypeptide(L)'
;LNLVLVSGIVCLSLSQFNVDKEAGDRQIYHRYCLERTAARCAHVFTTVSQITAVEAEHLLKRKPDIITPNGLNVKKFSAMHEFQNLHAQSKNRIQEFIRGHFYGSVGSPPKHKYTIYTYKSNQ
;
A
#
# COMPACT_ATOMS: atom_id res chain seq x y z
N LEU A 1 -10.15 -4.28 -10.13
CA LEU A 1 -11.32 -4.81 -9.38
C LEU A 1 -10.84 -5.04 -7.95
N ASN A 2 -11.49 -4.37 -7.01
CA ASN A 2 -10.93 -4.00 -5.72
C ASN A 2 -11.03 -5.13 -4.69
N LEU A 3 -10.05 -6.04 -4.72
CA LEU A 3 -9.65 -6.78 -3.51
C LEU A 3 -9.16 -5.83 -2.38
N VAL A 4 -8.87 -4.56 -2.71
CA VAL A 4 -8.34 -3.54 -1.80
C VAL A 4 -9.33 -3.11 -0.70
N LEU A 5 -10.63 -3.34 -0.86
CA LEU A 5 -11.61 -2.93 0.16
C LEU A 5 -11.70 -3.88 1.37
N VAL A 6 -11.00 -5.01 1.35
CA VAL A 6 -11.02 -6.00 2.43
C VAL A 6 -9.61 -6.34 2.96
N SER A 7 -8.56 -6.11 2.17
CA SER A 7 -7.17 -6.44 2.51
C SER A 7 -6.58 -5.63 3.68
N GLY A 8 -7.18 -4.49 4.05
CA GLY A 8 -6.72 -3.68 5.19
C GLY A 8 -7.13 -4.20 6.58
N ILE A 9 -8.12 -5.10 6.67
CA ILE A 9 -8.76 -5.49 7.95
C ILE A 9 -8.62 -7.01 8.23
N VAL A 10 -8.33 -7.85 7.23
CA VAL A 10 -8.60 -9.30 7.32
C VAL A 10 -7.34 -10.18 7.45
N CYS A 11 -6.14 -9.63 7.71
CA CYS A 11 -4.92 -10.46 7.80
C CYS A 11 -4.90 -11.45 9.01
N LEU A 12 -5.78 -11.28 10.02
CA LEU A 12 -5.67 -12.02 11.28
C LEU A 12 -6.57 -13.26 11.41
N SER A 13 -7.56 -13.50 10.52
CA SER A 13 -8.48 -14.66 10.65
C SER A 13 -9.20 -15.10 9.35
N LEU A 14 -8.49 -15.16 8.22
CA LEU A 14 -9.07 -15.53 6.91
C LEU A 14 -9.76 -16.91 6.86
N SER A 15 -9.39 -17.85 7.73
CA SER A 15 -9.90 -19.22 7.70
C SER A 15 -11.34 -19.37 8.22
N GLN A 16 -11.80 -18.46 9.08
CA GLN A 16 -13.14 -18.50 9.70
C GLN A 16 -14.08 -17.40 9.16
N PHE A 17 -13.68 -16.71 8.10
CA PHE A 17 -14.39 -15.54 7.59
C PHE A 17 -15.56 -15.94 6.67
N ASN A 18 -16.80 -15.55 7.04
CA ASN A 18 -17.98 -15.74 6.20
C ASN A 18 -18.12 -14.59 5.20
N VAL A 19 -17.57 -14.82 4.00
CA VAL A 19 -17.50 -13.87 2.89
C VAL A 19 -18.88 -13.39 2.40
N ASP A 20 -19.88 -14.26 2.37
CA ASP A 20 -21.21 -13.92 1.86
C ASP A 20 -21.96 -13.01 2.85
N LYS A 21 -21.85 -13.30 4.14
CA LYS A 21 -22.43 -12.46 5.21
C LYS A 21 -21.81 -11.06 5.19
N GLU A 22 -20.49 -10.97 5.19
CA GLU A 22 -19.77 -9.69 5.24
C GLU A 22 -20.01 -8.84 3.99
N ALA A 23 -20.12 -9.48 2.81
CA ALA A 23 -20.45 -8.78 1.58
C ALA A 23 -21.90 -8.26 1.58
N GLY A 24 -22.83 -8.99 2.21
CA GLY A 24 -24.22 -8.56 2.44
C GLY A 24 -24.32 -7.39 3.43
N ASP A 25 -23.69 -7.52 4.59
CA ASP A 25 -23.70 -6.49 5.65
C ASP A 25 -23.10 -5.16 5.15
N ARG A 26 -22.08 -5.22 4.28
CA ARG A 26 -21.42 -4.05 3.67
C ARG A 26 -22.10 -3.55 2.39
N GLN A 27 -23.21 -4.15 1.95
CA GLN A 27 -23.93 -3.80 0.72
C GLN A 27 -23.06 -3.88 -0.56
N ILE A 28 -22.05 -4.77 -0.58
CA ILE A 28 -21.15 -5.01 -1.71
C ILE A 28 -21.32 -6.40 -2.34
N TYR A 29 -22.34 -7.16 -1.93
CA TYR A 29 -22.59 -8.54 -2.38
C TYR A 29 -22.55 -8.69 -3.90
N HIS A 30 -23.22 -7.82 -4.64
CA HIS A 30 -23.24 -7.83 -6.11
C HIS A 30 -21.83 -7.68 -6.73
N ARG A 31 -20.99 -6.81 -6.16
CA ARG A 31 -19.59 -6.60 -6.61
C ARG A 31 -18.73 -7.81 -6.29
N TYR A 32 -18.91 -8.38 -5.10
CA TYR A 32 -18.23 -9.59 -4.67
C TYR A 32 -18.56 -10.77 -5.60
N CYS A 33 -19.84 -11.00 -5.91
CA CYS A 33 -20.25 -12.06 -6.82
C CYS A 33 -19.62 -11.89 -8.21
N LEU A 34 -19.57 -10.65 -8.72
CA LEU A 34 -18.96 -10.34 -10.01
C LEU A 34 -17.45 -10.61 -10.00
N GLU A 35 -16.74 -10.16 -8.96
CA GLU A 35 -15.31 -10.39 -8.81
C GLU A 35 -14.97 -11.88 -8.67
N ARG A 36 -15.73 -12.62 -7.86
CA ARG A 36 -15.57 -14.08 -7.69
C ARG A 36 -15.83 -14.82 -8.98
N THR A 37 -16.88 -14.44 -9.73
CA THR A 37 -17.19 -15.08 -11.01
C THR A 37 -16.13 -14.76 -12.05
N ALA A 38 -15.70 -13.50 -12.16
CA ALA A 38 -14.62 -13.10 -13.06
C ALA A 38 -13.32 -13.87 -12.78
N ALA A 39 -12.94 -13.97 -11.50
CA ALA A 39 -11.79 -14.75 -11.09
C ALA A 39 -11.94 -16.24 -11.43
N ARG A 40 -13.12 -16.85 -11.28
CA ARG A 40 -13.37 -18.26 -11.63
C ARG A 40 -13.41 -18.52 -13.14
N CYS A 41 -13.95 -17.59 -13.93
CA CYS A 41 -14.11 -17.75 -15.38
C CYS A 41 -12.82 -17.42 -16.16
N ALA A 42 -11.87 -16.70 -15.57
CA ALA A 42 -10.61 -16.40 -16.23
C ALA A 42 -9.79 -17.68 -16.49
N HIS A 43 -9.24 -17.84 -17.69
CA HIS A 43 -8.30 -18.94 -17.96
C HIS A 43 -7.05 -18.83 -17.09
N VAL A 44 -6.53 -17.62 -16.96
CA VAL A 44 -5.37 -17.28 -16.12
C VAL A 44 -5.79 -16.20 -15.14
N PHE A 45 -5.62 -16.46 -13.85
CA PHE A 45 -5.90 -15.52 -12.78
C PHE A 45 -4.60 -15.09 -12.11
N THR A 46 -4.38 -13.78 -11.97
CA THR A 46 -3.14 -13.24 -11.40
C THR A 46 -3.40 -12.25 -10.27
N THR A 47 -2.43 -12.11 -9.37
CA THR A 47 -2.44 -11.11 -8.28
C THR A 47 -1.16 -10.30 -8.27
N VAL A 48 -1.16 -9.14 -7.62
CA VAL A 48 0.01 -8.23 -7.61
C VAL A 48 1.03 -8.53 -6.51
N SER A 49 0.67 -9.37 -5.53
CA SER A 49 1.56 -9.76 -4.43
C SER A 49 1.25 -11.15 -3.89
N GLN A 50 2.17 -11.72 -3.13
CA GLN A 50 1.94 -13.00 -2.45
C GLN A 50 0.85 -12.90 -1.37
N ILE A 51 0.79 -11.78 -0.65
CA ILE A 51 -0.23 -11.56 0.38
C ILE A 51 -1.62 -11.53 -0.26
N THR A 52 -1.78 -10.80 -1.35
CA THR A 52 -3.06 -10.75 -2.09
C THR A 52 -3.43 -12.09 -2.73
N ALA A 53 -2.45 -12.96 -3.03
CA ALA A 53 -2.73 -14.32 -3.46
C ALA A 53 -3.38 -15.16 -2.36
N VAL A 54 -2.87 -15.06 -1.12
CA VAL A 54 -3.44 -15.75 0.04
C VAL A 54 -4.85 -15.23 0.34
N GLU A 55 -5.05 -13.91 0.27
CA GLU A 55 -6.39 -13.31 0.43
C GLU A 55 -7.36 -13.80 -0.63
N ALA A 56 -6.95 -13.81 -1.91
CA ALA A 56 -7.80 -14.27 -3.01
C ALA A 56 -8.20 -15.75 -2.89
N GLU A 57 -7.29 -16.60 -2.39
CA GLU A 57 -7.59 -18.01 -2.13
C GLU A 57 -8.72 -18.17 -1.10
N HIS A 58 -8.71 -17.36 -0.03
CA HIS A 58 -9.72 -17.43 1.01
C HIS A 58 -11.02 -16.70 0.64
N LEU A 59 -10.94 -15.56 -0.05
CA LEU A 59 -12.08 -14.69 -0.34
C LEU A 59 -12.82 -15.12 -1.62
N LEU A 60 -12.06 -15.38 -2.70
CA LEU A 60 -12.61 -15.73 -4.02
C LEU A 60 -12.67 -17.25 -4.25
N LYS A 61 -12.08 -18.04 -3.35
CA LYS A 61 -12.01 -19.52 -3.43
C LYS A 61 -11.27 -20.00 -4.69
N ARG A 62 -10.30 -19.21 -5.17
CA ARG A 62 -9.40 -19.57 -6.28
C ARG A 62 -7.99 -19.05 -5.97
N LYS A 63 -7.01 -19.94 -6.04
CA LYS A 63 -5.59 -19.59 -5.98
C LYS A 63 -5.16 -18.98 -7.32
N PRO A 64 -4.44 -17.85 -7.34
CA PRO A 64 -3.90 -17.29 -8.58
C PRO A 64 -2.80 -18.18 -9.17
N ASP A 65 -2.75 -18.17 -10.49
CA ASP A 65 -1.81 -18.94 -11.30
C ASP A 65 -0.43 -18.26 -11.30
N ILE A 66 -0.38 -16.93 -11.39
CA ILE A 66 0.85 -16.14 -11.49
C ILE A 66 0.74 -14.86 -10.64
N ILE A 67 1.86 -14.46 -10.02
CA ILE A 67 1.96 -13.16 -9.34
C ILE A 67 2.63 -12.16 -10.28
N THR A 68 1.95 -11.06 -10.56
CA THR A 68 2.39 -9.98 -11.44
C THR A 68 2.63 -8.71 -10.62
N PRO A 69 3.82 -8.53 -10.02
CA PRO A 69 4.13 -7.37 -9.19
C PRO A 69 4.05 -6.08 -10.01
N ASN A 70 3.61 -4.99 -9.37
CA ASN A 70 3.51 -3.69 -10.02
C ASN A 70 4.90 -3.20 -10.44
N GLY A 71 5.10 -3.03 -11.74
CA GLY A 71 6.31 -2.42 -12.27
C GLY A 71 6.34 -0.91 -12.00
N LEU A 72 7.54 -0.39 -11.73
CA LEU A 72 7.78 1.05 -11.69
C LEU A 72 8.64 1.45 -12.88
N ASN A 73 8.30 2.57 -13.52
CA ASN A 73 9.19 3.18 -14.51
C ASN A 73 10.32 3.91 -13.77
N VAL A 74 11.38 3.18 -13.45
CA VAL A 74 12.54 3.73 -12.76
C VAL A 74 13.33 4.56 -13.76
N LYS A 75 13.25 5.89 -13.66
CA LYS A 75 14.26 6.75 -14.26
C LYS A 75 15.60 6.36 -13.64
N LYS A 76 16.49 5.78 -14.45
CA LYS A 76 17.85 5.50 -14.02
C LYS A 76 18.52 6.84 -13.77
N PHE A 77 18.66 7.23 -12.51
CA PHE A 77 19.51 8.37 -12.15
C PHE A 77 20.92 7.99 -12.56
N SER A 78 21.36 8.53 -13.68
CA SER A 78 22.65 8.23 -14.31
C SER A 78 23.85 8.66 -13.44
N ALA A 79 23.61 9.39 -12.34
CA ALA A 79 24.64 9.74 -11.37
C ALA A 79 24.10 9.63 -9.93
N MET A 80 24.68 8.73 -9.12
CA MET A 80 24.42 8.62 -7.68
C MET A 80 24.59 9.96 -6.93
N HIS A 81 25.47 10.83 -7.43
CA HIS A 81 25.71 12.16 -6.88
C HIS A 81 24.50 13.10 -7.07
N GLU A 82 23.76 12.98 -8.18
CA GLU A 82 22.58 13.81 -8.42
C GLU A 82 21.45 13.47 -7.45
N PHE A 83 21.28 12.18 -7.13
CA PHE A 83 20.36 11.74 -6.09
C PHE A 83 20.70 12.32 -4.71
N GLN A 84 21.99 12.32 -4.33
CA GLN A 84 22.45 12.91 -3.07
C GLN A 84 22.22 14.43 -3.03
N ASN A 85 22.47 15.13 -4.14
CA ASN A 85 22.20 16.57 -4.25
C ASN A 85 20.70 16.87 -4.10
N LEU A 86 19.83 16.13 -4.80
CA LEU A 86 18.38 16.27 -4.71
C LEU A 86 17.86 15.93 -3.31
N HIS A 87 18.45 14.93 -2.64
CA HIS A 87 18.14 14.59 -1.25
C HIS A 87 18.48 15.76 -0.32
N ALA A 88 19.68 16.36 -0.43
CA ALA A 88 20.08 17.50 0.40
C ALA A 88 19.17 18.72 0.19
N GLN A 89 18.83 19.04 -1.06
CA GLN A 89 17.90 20.12 -1.39
C GLN A 89 16.49 19.87 -0.82
N SER A 90 15.96 18.67 -0.98
CA SER A 90 14.64 18.30 -0.45
C SER A 90 14.61 18.31 1.07
N LYS A 91 15.70 17.86 1.71
CA LYS A 91 15.88 17.89 3.16
C LYS A 91 15.86 19.33 3.70
N ASN A 92 16.53 20.26 3.03
CA ASN A 92 16.53 21.68 3.43
C ASN A 92 15.12 22.28 3.38
N ARG A 93 14.31 21.95 2.36
CA ARG A 93 12.90 22.39 2.27
C ARG A 93 12.05 21.86 3.43
N ILE A 94 12.22 20.58 3.79
CA ILE A 94 11.53 19.99 4.95
C ILE A 94 11.96 20.69 6.25
N GLN A 95 13.24 21.07 6.36
CA GLN A 95 13.76 21.78 7.52
C GLN A 95 13.17 23.18 7.67
N GLU A 96 13.02 23.93 6.57
CA GLU A 96 12.35 25.23 6.59
C GLU A 96 10.89 25.10 7.07
N PHE A 97 10.18 24.09 6.55
CA PHE A 97 8.82 23.78 7.02
C PHE A 97 8.78 23.50 8.53
N ILE A 98 9.66 22.64 9.04
CA ILE A 98 9.70 22.29 10.47
C ILE A 98 10.05 23.50 11.34
N ARG A 99 11.01 24.34 10.91
CA ARG A 99 11.36 25.57 11.64
C ARG A 99 10.17 26.50 11.79
N GLY A 100 9.37 26.67 10.73
CA GLY A 100 8.13 27.46 10.77
C GLY A 100 7.04 26.79 11.61
N HIS A 101 6.84 25.48 11.44
CA HIS A 101 5.80 24.72 12.13
C HIS A 101 6.00 24.64 13.65
N PHE A 102 7.26 24.59 14.11
CA PHE A 102 7.62 24.52 15.53
C PHE A 102 8.06 25.88 16.11
N TYR A 103 7.87 26.98 15.39
CA TYR A 103 8.22 28.33 15.86
C TYR A 103 7.41 28.68 17.12
N GLY A 104 8.10 29.03 18.21
CA GLY A 104 7.48 29.39 19.50
C GLY A 104 7.19 28.22 20.46
N SER A 105 7.54 26.98 20.09
CA SER A 105 7.51 25.85 21.02
C SER A 105 8.65 25.94 22.04
N VAL A 106 8.41 25.54 23.30
CA VAL A 106 9.35 25.66 24.45
C VAL A 106 10.59 24.76 24.30
N GLY A 107 10.61 23.88 23.30
CA GLY A 107 11.78 23.09 22.93
C GLY A 107 12.59 23.78 21.85
N SER A 108 13.88 23.99 22.09
CA SER A 108 14.84 24.39 21.04
C SER A 108 14.63 23.56 19.77
N PRO A 109 14.63 24.16 18.56
CA PRO A 109 14.44 23.41 17.33
C PRO A 109 15.47 22.26 17.26
N PRO A 110 15.05 21.04 16.89
CA PRO A 110 15.91 19.88 16.97
C PRO A 110 17.18 20.07 16.12
N LYS A 111 18.34 19.80 16.74
CA LYS A 111 19.65 20.01 16.10
C LYS A 111 19.76 19.18 14.83
N HIS A 112 20.07 19.86 13.71
CA HIS A 112 20.06 19.33 12.35
C HIS A 112 20.80 18.00 12.12
N LYS A 113 21.80 17.67 12.94
CA LYS A 113 22.57 16.43 12.84
C LYS A 113 21.88 15.19 13.42
N TYR A 114 20.89 15.35 14.30
CA TYR A 114 20.29 14.25 15.05
C TYR A 114 18.81 14.01 14.76
N THR A 115 18.25 14.69 13.75
CA THR A 115 16.84 14.56 13.37
C THR A 115 16.69 13.59 12.20
N ILE A 116 15.88 12.54 12.39
CA ILE A 116 15.48 11.58 11.35
C ILE A 116 14.04 11.93 10.93
N TYR A 117 13.83 12.11 9.62
CA TYR A 117 12.50 12.34 9.06
C TYR A 117 11.88 11.01 8.67
N THR A 118 10.89 10.55 9.42
CA THR A 118 10.07 9.41 9.05
C THR A 118 8.80 9.90 8.37
N TYR A 119 8.37 9.16 7.36
CA TYR A 119 7.10 9.38 6.70
C TYR A 119 6.44 8.03 6.50
N LYS A 120 5.15 7.97 6.81
CA LYS A 120 4.30 6.83 6.45
C LYS A 120 3.56 7.21 5.17
N SER A 121 3.84 6.48 4.10
CA SER A 121 2.99 6.55 2.92
C SER A 121 1.65 5.91 3.25
N ASN A 122 0.55 6.61 2.98
CA ASN A 122 -0.82 6.09 3.15
C ASN A 122 -1.22 5.12 2.03
N GLN A 123 -0.24 4.50 1.36
CA GLN A 123 -0.50 3.43 0.41
C GLN A 123 -0.67 2.10 1.13
#